data_AF-A0A9X3XFJ9-F1
#
_entry.id   AF-A0A9X3XFJ9-F1
#
_cell.length_a   1.000
_cell.length_b   1.000
_cell.length_c   1.000
_cell.angle_alpha   90.00
_cell.angle_beta   90.00
_cell.angle_gamma   90.00
#
_symmetry.space_group_name_H-M   'P 1'
#
loop_
_entity.id
_entity.type
_entity.pdbx_description
1 polymer ?
#
loop_
_entity_poly.entity_id
_entity_poly.type
_entity_poly.pdbx_seq_one_letter_code
_entity_poly.pdbx_strand_id
1 'polypeptide(L)'
;MDVIIYRLVLNYLDEKVTSDLKDEFINASLHFNINNDIYKEYSPVQIECMINKISSEEIIDYVELCSVYGYILCRAIEQNKLNSEDRIEVLQIALEISNSITNYLRGTINENELFGKLLNITKKLNLTKEQNEKVIKMLN
;
A
#
# COMPACT_ATOMS: atom_id res chain seq x y z
N MET A 1 3.75 18.00 4.37
CA MET A 1 2.71 17.05 4.81
C MET A 1 3.26 16.02 5.84
N ASP A 2 4.35 16.35 6.55
CA ASP A 2 5.48 15.39 6.66
C ASP A 2 5.56 14.57 7.96
N VAL A 3 4.60 14.74 8.87
CA VAL A 3 4.57 13.99 10.14
C VAL A 3 3.19 13.39 10.40
N ILE A 4 2.15 13.89 9.72
CA ILE A 4 0.78 13.45 9.92
C ILE A 4 0.59 12.03 9.37
N ILE A 5 1.04 11.75 8.15
CA ILE A 5 0.80 10.46 7.50
C ILE A 5 1.49 9.32 8.24
N TYR A 6 2.77 9.48 8.53
CA TYR A 6 3.53 8.47 9.27
C TYR A 6 2.91 8.16 10.64
N ARG A 7 2.53 9.20 11.41
CA ARG A 7 1.84 9.01 12.69
C ARG A 7 0.47 8.37 12.53
N LEU A 8 -0.26 8.75 11.48
CA LEU A 8 -1.58 8.18 11.21
C LEU A 8 -1.46 6.67 10.94
N VAL A 9 -0.47 6.26 10.16
CA VAL A 9 -0.21 4.85 9.88
C VAL A 9 0.20 4.11 11.16
N LEU A 10 1.19 4.62 11.90
CA LEU A 10 1.63 3.99 13.14
C LEU A 10 0.47 3.82 14.14
N ASN A 11 -0.30 4.88 14.36
CA ASN A 11 -1.44 4.82 15.28
C ASN A 11 -2.48 3.80 14.81
N TYR A 12 -2.75 3.72 13.50
CA TYR A 12 -3.69 2.74 12.98
C TYR A 12 -3.19 1.32 13.20
N LEU A 13 -1.91 1.04 12.90
CA LEU A 13 -1.31 -0.27 13.10
C LEU A 13 -1.33 -0.66 14.59
N ASP A 14 -0.89 0.23 15.47
CA ASP A 14 -0.84 -0.02 16.92
C ASP A 14 -2.24 -0.22 17.53
N GLU A 15 -3.26 0.50 17.05
CA GLU A 15 -4.61 0.44 17.62
C GLU A 15 -5.49 -0.68 17.04
N LYS A 16 -5.23 -1.09 15.78
CA LYS A 16 -6.17 -1.93 15.00
C LYS A 16 -5.58 -3.22 14.47
N VAL A 17 -4.25 -3.36 14.42
CA VAL A 17 -3.60 -4.53 13.82
C VAL A 17 -2.85 -5.29 14.91
N THR A 18 -3.49 -6.34 15.42
CA THR A 18 -2.87 -7.27 16.36
C THR A 18 -2.00 -8.28 15.63
N SER A 19 -1.08 -8.93 16.34
CA SER A 19 -0.12 -9.88 15.74
C SER A 19 -0.79 -11.04 14.99
N ASP A 20 -1.94 -11.48 15.46
CA ASP A 20 -2.76 -12.55 14.88
C ASP A 20 -3.52 -12.14 13.61
N LEU A 21 -3.66 -10.83 13.35
CA LEU A 21 -4.39 -10.29 12.20
C LEU A 21 -3.48 -9.70 11.12
N LYS A 22 -2.15 -9.70 11.31
CA LYS A 22 -1.21 -9.01 10.41
C LYS A 22 -1.31 -9.50 8.97
N ASP A 23 -1.19 -10.80 8.74
CA ASP A 23 -1.20 -11.39 7.40
C ASP A 23 -2.55 -11.12 6.69
N GLU A 24 -3.66 -11.29 7.41
CA GLU A 24 -5.00 -10.99 6.89
C GLU A 24 -5.16 -9.50 6.56
N PHE A 25 -4.61 -8.62 7.40
CA PHE A 25 -4.66 -7.18 7.20
C PHE A 25 -3.82 -6.74 5.99
N ILE A 26 -2.61 -7.30 5.81
CA ILE A 26 -1.76 -7.04 4.66
C ILE A 26 -2.47 -7.49 3.39
N ASN A 27 -3.02 -8.72 3.39
CA ASN A 27 -3.72 -9.25 2.23
C ASN A 27 -4.99 -8.44 1.89
N ALA A 28 -5.78 -8.06 2.90
CA ALA A 28 -6.93 -7.19 2.71
C ALA A 28 -6.53 -5.80 2.17
N SER A 29 -5.41 -5.26 2.64
CA SER A 29 -4.87 -3.98 2.16
C SER A 29 -4.41 -4.10 0.71
N LEU A 30 -3.74 -5.18 0.32
CA LEU A 30 -3.38 -5.46 -1.06
C LEU A 30 -4.63 -5.51 -1.96
N HIS A 31 -5.60 -6.34 -1.59
CA HIS A 31 -6.84 -6.50 -2.35
C HIS A 31 -7.66 -5.21 -2.47
N PHE A 32 -7.64 -4.36 -1.44
CA PHE A 32 -8.29 -3.05 -1.46
C PHE A 32 -7.72 -2.12 -2.54
N ASN A 33 -6.41 -2.20 -2.82
CA ASN A 33 -5.74 -1.37 -3.82
C ASN A 33 -5.77 -1.99 -5.24
N ILE A 34 -6.50 -3.08 -5.46
CA ILE A 34 -6.60 -3.69 -6.78
C ILE A 34 -7.89 -3.23 -7.45
N ASN A 35 -7.78 -2.69 -8.67
CA ASN A 35 -8.95 -2.25 -9.41
C ASN A 35 -9.87 -3.43 -9.74
N ASN A 36 -11.18 -3.17 -9.63
CA ASN A 36 -12.23 -4.20 -9.78
C ASN A 36 -12.21 -4.96 -11.11
N ASP A 37 -11.62 -4.42 -12.17
CA ASP A 37 -11.53 -5.12 -13.44
C ASP A 37 -10.60 -6.34 -13.39
N ILE A 38 -9.56 -6.34 -12.55
CA ILE A 38 -8.68 -7.51 -12.34
C ILE A 38 -9.49 -8.71 -11.88
N TYR A 39 -10.46 -8.51 -10.98
CA TYR A 39 -11.28 -9.57 -10.43
C TYR A 39 -12.28 -10.16 -11.43
N LYS A 40 -12.41 -9.59 -12.64
CA LYS A 40 -13.15 -10.22 -13.74
C LYS A 40 -12.36 -11.33 -14.42
N GLU A 41 -11.04 -11.29 -14.29
CA GLU A 41 -10.11 -12.21 -14.96
C GLU A 41 -9.39 -13.13 -13.99
N TYR A 42 -9.12 -12.65 -12.76
CA TYR A 42 -8.33 -13.35 -11.76
C TYR A 42 -9.09 -13.49 -10.45
N SER A 43 -9.09 -14.69 -9.88
CA SER A 43 -9.53 -14.93 -8.50
C SER A 43 -8.53 -14.35 -7.49
N PRO A 44 -8.95 -14.10 -6.23
CA PRO A 44 -8.05 -13.63 -5.18
C PRO A 44 -6.79 -14.49 -5.03
N VAL A 45 -6.93 -15.82 -5.05
CA VAL A 45 -5.80 -16.76 -4.96
C VAL A 45 -4.82 -16.62 -6.14
N GLN A 46 -5.32 -16.35 -7.35
CA GLN A 46 -4.44 -16.12 -8.50
C GLN A 46 -3.65 -14.82 -8.35
N ILE A 47 -4.27 -13.77 -7.83
CA ILE A 47 -3.60 -12.50 -7.54
C ILE A 47 -2.48 -12.72 -6.51
N GLU A 48 -2.77 -13.39 -5.40
CA GLU A 48 -1.77 -13.74 -4.38
C GLU A 48 -0.60 -14.53 -5.01
N CYS A 49 -0.90 -15.52 -5.85
CA CYS A 49 0.10 -16.30 -6.58
C CYS A 49 0.93 -15.45 -7.57
N MET A 50 0.38 -14.36 -8.10
CA MET A 50 1.12 -13.44 -8.99
C MET A 50 2.05 -12.54 -8.19
N ILE A 51 1.61 -12.04 -7.04
CA ILE A 51 2.47 -11.26 -6.13
C ILE A 51 3.60 -12.14 -5.56
N ASN A 52 3.29 -13.37 -5.14
CA ASN A 52 4.30 -14.32 -4.62
C ASN A 52 5.31 -14.81 -5.66
N LYS A 53 5.13 -14.49 -6.94
CA LYS A 53 6.12 -14.76 -8.00
C LYS A 53 7.15 -13.65 -8.14
N ILE A 54 6.95 -12.51 -7.48
CA ILE A 54 7.94 -11.43 -7.44
C ILE A 54 9.24 -12.01 -6.87
N SER A 55 10.32 -11.78 -7.60
CA SER A 55 11.60 -12.45 -7.32
C SER A 55 12.37 -11.85 -6.14
N SER A 56 12.09 -10.60 -5.78
CA SER A 56 12.79 -9.85 -4.75
C SER A 56 11.90 -9.57 -3.56
N GLU A 57 12.35 -10.01 -2.38
CA GLU A 57 11.69 -9.74 -1.09
C GLU A 57 11.51 -8.24 -0.85
N GLU A 58 12.50 -7.41 -1.22
CA GLU A 58 12.41 -5.95 -1.07
C GLU A 58 11.25 -5.36 -1.89
N ILE A 59 10.94 -5.96 -3.06
CA ILE A 59 9.82 -5.49 -3.87
C ILE A 59 8.50 -5.92 -3.23
N ILE A 60 8.43 -7.12 -2.66
CA ILE A 60 7.27 -7.62 -1.91
C ILE A 60 7.02 -6.71 -0.70
N ASP A 61 8.04 -6.43 0.12
CA ASP A 61 7.98 -5.52 1.27
C ASP A 61 7.36 -4.16 0.86
N TYR A 62 7.77 -3.62 -0.29
CA TYR A 62 7.25 -2.34 -0.78
C TYR A 62 5.83 -2.43 -1.33
N VAL A 63 5.44 -3.56 -1.93
CA VAL A 63 4.06 -3.82 -2.35
C VAL A 63 3.15 -3.84 -1.13
N GLU A 64 3.53 -4.55 -0.08
CA GLU A 64 2.78 -4.63 1.17
C GLU A 64 2.72 -3.28 1.88
N LEU A 65 3.87 -2.62 2.03
CA LEU A 65 3.99 -1.30 2.64
C LEU A 65 3.06 -0.28 1.96
N CYS A 66 3.14 -0.16 0.63
CA CYS A 66 2.31 0.78 -0.11
C CYS A 66 0.83 0.37 -0.07
N SER A 67 0.52 -0.91 -0.07
CA SER A 67 -0.87 -1.39 0.07
C SER A 67 -1.46 -0.97 1.41
N VAL A 68 -0.71 -1.16 2.50
CA VAL A 68 -1.09 -0.75 3.85
C VAL A 68 -1.26 0.77 3.93
N TYR A 69 -0.33 1.54 3.36
CA TYR A 69 -0.48 2.99 3.27
C TYR A 69 -1.76 3.37 2.53
N GLY A 70 -2.00 2.83 1.33
CA GLY A 70 -3.20 3.13 0.54
C GLY A 70 -4.49 2.83 1.29
N TYR A 71 -4.56 1.69 1.97
CA TYR A 71 -5.72 1.31 2.79
C TYR A 71 -5.95 2.30 3.93
N ILE A 72 -4.94 2.54 4.77
CA ILE A 72 -5.06 3.38 5.96
C ILE A 72 -5.36 4.83 5.59
N LEU A 73 -4.73 5.34 4.53
CA LEU A 73 -4.97 6.68 3.99
C LEU A 73 -6.42 6.86 3.53
N CYS A 74 -6.98 5.88 2.82
CA CYS A 74 -8.40 5.90 2.46
C CYS A 74 -9.31 5.89 3.70
N ARG A 75 -8.99 5.09 4.72
CA ARG A 75 -9.74 5.10 6.00
C ARG A 75 -9.67 6.45 6.71
N ALA A 76 -8.53 7.12 6.68
CA ALA A 76 -8.39 8.46 7.24
C ALA A 76 -9.31 9.47 6.56
N ILE A 77 -9.44 9.38 5.23
CA ILE A 77 -10.35 10.21 4.44
C ILE A 77 -11.80 9.95 4.82
N GLU A 78 -12.21 8.68 4.88
CA GLU A 78 -13.58 8.27 5.27
C GLU A 78 -13.95 8.77 6.67
N GLN A 79 -12.97 8.81 7.59
CA GLN A 79 -13.15 9.27 8.96
C GLN A 79 -13.01 10.79 9.14
N ASN A 80 -12.84 11.55 8.04
CA ASN A 80 -12.61 13.00 8.06
C ASN A 80 -11.44 13.41 8.97
N LYS A 81 -10.37 12.60 9.03
CA LYS A 81 -9.16 12.87 9.83
C LYS A 81 -8.15 13.79 9.14
N LEU A 82 -8.44 14.20 7.90
CA LEU A 82 -7.58 15.04 7.07
C LEU A 82 -8.30 16.33 6.70
N ASN A 83 -7.55 17.42 6.56
CA ASN A 83 -8.08 18.65 5.99
C ASN A 83 -8.31 18.49 4.47
N SER A 84 -8.96 19.48 3.84
CA SER A 84 -9.34 19.40 2.43
C SER A 84 -8.17 19.29 1.45
N GLU A 85 -7.03 19.93 1.77
CA GLU A 85 -5.84 19.94 0.91
C GLU A 85 -5.12 18.59 0.99
N ASP A 86 -4.84 18.12 2.22
CA ASP A 86 -4.25 16.81 2.50
C ASP A 86 -5.11 15.68 1.90
N ARG A 87 -6.45 15.81 1.96
CA ARG A 87 -7.37 14.82 1.40
C ARG A 87 -7.20 14.62 -0.11
N ILE A 88 -6.98 15.69 -0.87
CA ILE A 88 -6.80 15.60 -2.33
C ILE A 88 -5.48 14.89 -2.64
N GLU A 89 -4.41 15.29 -1.98
CA GLU A 89 -3.09 14.68 -2.19
C GLU A 89 -3.10 13.19 -1.81
N VAL A 90 -3.70 12.86 -0.67
CA VAL A 90 -3.83 11.48 -0.21
C VAL A 90 -4.67 10.64 -1.17
N LEU A 91 -5.76 11.16 -1.73
CA LEU A 91 -6.56 10.46 -2.75
C LEU A 91 -5.74 10.19 -4.01
N GLN A 92 -4.94 11.16 -4.47
CA GLN A 92 -4.07 10.98 -5.62
C GLN A 92 -3.05 9.87 -5.36
N ILE A 93 -2.45 9.85 -4.17
CA ILE A 93 -1.47 8.82 -3.80
C ILE A 93 -2.13 7.43 -3.72
N ALA A 94 -3.32 7.31 -3.12
CA ALA A 94 -4.07 6.05 -3.07
C ALA A 94 -4.38 5.51 -4.48
N LEU A 95 -4.76 6.40 -5.41
CA LEU A 95 -4.96 6.04 -6.82
C LEU A 95 -3.65 5.62 -7.52
N GLU A 96 -2.53 6.31 -7.23
CA GLU A 96 -1.23 5.94 -7.79
C GLU A 96 -0.75 4.55 -7.32
N ILE A 97 -0.95 4.24 -6.03
CA ILE A 97 -0.70 2.90 -5.47
C ILE A 97 -1.55 1.87 -6.22
N SER A 98 -2.86 2.12 -6.29
CA SER A 98 -3.80 1.17 -6.88
C SER A 98 -3.51 0.89 -8.34
N ASN A 99 -3.21 1.94 -9.11
CA ASN A 99 -2.84 1.82 -10.52
C ASN A 99 -1.49 1.12 -10.70
N SER A 100 -0.53 1.31 -9.80
CA SER A 100 0.79 0.65 -9.92
C SER A 100 0.66 -0.85 -9.73
N ILE A 101 -0.01 -1.30 -8.66
CA ILE A 101 -0.26 -2.72 -8.38
C ILE A 101 -1.11 -3.34 -9.48
N THR A 102 -2.21 -2.69 -9.86
CA THR A 102 -3.10 -3.16 -10.92
C THR A 102 -2.35 -3.33 -12.25
N ASN A 103 -1.51 -2.37 -12.64
CA ASN A 103 -0.76 -2.46 -13.89
C ASN A 103 0.26 -3.59 -13.89
N TYR A 104 0.90 -3.86 -12.75
CA TYR A 104 1.75 -5.05 -12.62
C TYR A 104 0.93 -6.33 -12.81
N LEU A 105 -0.24 -6.44 -12.17
CA LEU A 105 -1.12 -7.61 -12.31
C LEU A 105 -1.65 -7.79 -13.75
N ARG A 106 -1.86 -6.71 -14.51
CA ARG A 106 -2.18 -6.79 -15.95
C ARG A 106 -0.98 -7.19 -16.82
N GLY A 107 0.23 -7.23 -16.27
CA GLY A 107 1.47 -7.42 -17.01
C GLY A 107 1.86 -6.21 -17.89
N THR A 108 1.33 -5.01 -17.61
CA THR A 108 1.66 -3.80 -18.38
C THR A 108 2.95 -3.15 -17.91
N ILE A 109 3.41 -3.46 -16.70
CA ILE A 109 4.70 -3.07 -16.16
C ILE A 109 5.39 -4.28 -15.53
N ASN A 110 6.73 -4.29 -15.51
CA ASN A 110 7.51 -5.32 -14.85
C ASN A 110 7.79 -5.01 -13.35
N GLU A 111 8.44 -5.94 -12.64
CA GLU A 111 8.76 -5.83 -11.21
C GLU A 111 9.61 -4.59 -10.87
N ASN A 112 10.62 -4.28 -11.70
CA ASN A 112 11.49 -3.12 -11.46
C ASN A 112 10.75 -1.80 -11.66
N GLU A 113 9.84 -1.74 -12.65
CA GLU A 113 8.97 -0.59 -12.87
C GLU A 113 7.97 -0.40 -11.74
N LEU A 114 7.38 -1.49 -11.24
CA LEU A 114 6.53 -1.48 -10.04
C LEU A 114 7.31 -0.90 -8.86
N PHE A 115 8.48 -1.45 -8.56
CA PHE A 115 9.31 -1.00 -7.45
C PHE A 115 9.68 0.48 -7.55
N GLY A 116 10.10 0.95 -8.72
CA GLY A 116 10.41 2.36 -8.96
C GLY A 116 9.21 3.29 -8.69
N LYS A 117 8.00 2.86 -9.07
CA LYS A 117 6.76 3.62 -8.78
C LYS A 117 6.44 3.65 -7.29
N LEU A 118 6.53 2.52 -6.60
CA LEU A 118 6.28 2.42 -5.15
C LEU A 118 7.28 3.25 -4.35
N LEU A 119 8.57 3.21 -4.72
CA LEU A 119 9.59 4.09 -4.15
C LEU A 119 9.25 5.57 -4.34
N ASN A 120 8.81 5.97 -5.53
CA ASN A 120 8.43 7.35 -5.79
C ASN A 120 7.21 7.78 -4.94
N ILE A 121 6.26 6.89 -4.72
CA ILE A 121 5.10 7.13 -3.84
C ILE A 121 5.55 7.41 -2.41
N THR A 122 6.44 6.60 -1.84
CA THR A 122 6.96 6.85 -0.48
C THR A 122 7.70 8.19 -0.36
N LYS A 123 8.39 8.62 -1.43
CA LYS A 123 9.01 9.95 -1.50
C LYS A 123 7.97 11.07 -1.55
N LYS A 124 6.89 10.91 -2.32
CA LYS A 124 5.78 11.88 -2.37
C LYS A 124 5.09 12.03 -1.01
N LEU A 125 4.95 10.93 -0.28
CA LEU A 125 4.46 10.94 1.11
C LEU A 125 5.44 11.58 2.11
N ASN A 126 6.61 12.04 1.63
CA ASN A 126 7.71 12.56 2.43
C ASN A 126 8.13 11.63 3.57
N LEU A 127 8.12 10.32 3.30
CA LEU A 127 8.54 9.30 4.25
C LEU A 127 10.03 9.00 4.06
N THR A 128 10.77 9.06 5.17
CA THR A 128 12.19 8.68 5.16
C THR A 128 12.34 7.18 5.02
N LYS A 129 13.53 6.74 4.59
CA LYS A 129 13.87 5.31 4.54
C LYS A 129 13.68 4.64 5.91
N GLU A 130 14.11 5.30 6.98
CA GLU A 130 13.97 4.80 8.35
C GLU A 130 12.50 4.63 8.76
N GLN A 131 11.63 5.56 8.38
CA GLN A 131 10.19 5.47 8.65
C GLN A 131 9.56 4.27 7.92
N ASN A 132 9.89 4.08 6.64
CA ASN A 132 9.40 2.94 5.86
C ASN A 132 9.90 1.61 6.43
N GLU A 133 11.19 1.51 6.77
CA GLU A 133 11.75 0.31 7.40
C GLU A 133 11.09 -0.01 8.74
N LYS A 134 10.71 1.02 9.52
CA LYS A 134 9.99 0.79 10.78
C LYS A 134 8.62 0.18 10.54
N VAL A 135 7.88 0.68 9.53
CA VAL A 135 6.57 0.13 9.19
C VAL A 135 6.70 -1.30 8.65
N ILE A 136 7.66 -1.56 7.75
CA ILE A 136 7.93 -2.92 7.25
C ILE A 136 8.20 -3.89 8.42
N LYS A 137 9.02 -3.49 9.40
CA LYS A 137 9.28 -4.31 10.61
C LYS A 137 8.05 -4.53 11.49
N MET A 138 7.03 -3.69 11.39
CA MET A 138 5.76 -3.89 12.09
C MET A 138 4.82 -4.83 11.32
N LEU A 139 4.98 -4.92 10.01
CA LEU A 139 4.23 -5.85 9.16
C LEU A 139 4.80 -7.27 9.23
N ASN A 140 6.13 -7.39 9.30
CA ASN A 140 6.85 -8.64 9.57
C ASN A 140 6.83 -9.03 11.06
#